data_AF-A0A418KNN6-F1
#
_entry.id   AF-A0A418KNN6-F1
#
_cell.length_a   1.000
_cell.length_b   1.000
_cell.length_c   1.000
_cell.angle_alpha   90.00
_cell.angle_beta   90.00
_cell.angle_gamma   90.00
#
_symmetry.space_group_name_H-M   'P 1'
#
loop_
_entity.id
_entity.type
_entity.pdbx_description
1 polymer ?
#
loop_
_entity_poly.entity_id
_entity_poly.type
_entity_poly.pdbx_seq_one_letter_code
_entity_poly.pdbx_strand_id
1 'polypeptide(L)'
;MTQPDGPAFHAVERSKVYSSVVDQILASIRDGRLPPGSALPAERVLANQLRVSRGSLREAIRVLEHAGVLDVRVGSGTYVSMDSGSDTTLLRAQAAIIGEHSPLDLMVARAAIEPVCAEHAARSHHPSDLQAIEDAVSEQAEVTRAGGDPSEADAAFHLAVAVASHNGVLVALQRTLNDLMHEQTWSDLKHRSRSRSHASEAYLEHHQLVLEAIRQRDARRAGQLMVMHMSAIETGLLAELGNGG
;
A
#
# COMPACT_ATOMS: atom_id res chain seq x y z
N MET A 1 4.81 9.71 52.74
CA MET A 1 5.32 9.66 51.37
C MET A 1 4.13 9.46 50.44
N THR A 2 3.70 10.54 49.81
CA THR A 2 2.53 10.59 48.92
C THR A 2 2.95 10.06 47.55
N GLN A 3 2.26 9.04 47.02
CA GLN A 3 2.46 8.64 45.62
C GLN A 3 1.91 9.75 44.69
N PRO A 4 2.55 10.02 43.55
CA PRO A 4 2.09 11.03 42.62
C PRO A 4 0.80 10.60 41.91
N ASP A 5 -0.13 11.54 41.77
CA ASP A 5 -1.39 11.40 41.02
C ASP A 5 -1.10 11.43 39.51
N GLY A 6 -0.92 10.24 38.93
CA GLY A 6 -0.81 10.02 37.48
C GLY A 6 -0.14 8.67 37.16
N PRO A 7 -0.48 8.00 36.04
CA PRO A 7 0.20 6.76 35.67
C PRO A 7 1.69 7.01 35.47
N ALA A 8 2.53 6.36 36.28
CA ALA A 8 3.98 6.52 36.27
C ALA A 8 4.66 5.94 35.00
N PHE A 9 3.90 5.34 34.10
CA PHE A 9 4.39 4.66 32.90
C PHE A 9 3.44 4.90 31.72
N HIS A 10 4.01 5.06 30.53
CA HIS A 10 3.31 5.05 29.24
C HIS A 10 3.63 3.74 28.49
N ALA A 11 2.71 3.31 27.62
CA ALA A 11 2.92 2.11 26.81
C ALA A 11 4.11 2.32 25.84
N VAL A 12 5.03 1.36 25.81
CA VAL A 12 6.13 1.33 24.83
C VAL A 12 5.62 0.75 23.52
N GLU A 13 5.86 1.44 22.41
CA GLU A 13 5.51 1.00 21.04
C GLU A 13 6.25 -0.29 20.68
N ARG A 14 5.50 -1.39 20.60
CA ARG A 14 6.03 -2.71 20.19
C ARG A 14 6.45 -2.78 18.71
N SER A 15 6.16 -1.76 17.91
CA SER A 15 6.38 -1.72 16.46
C SER A 15 7.85 -1.78 16.05
N LYS A 16 8.76 -1.16 16.82
CA LYS A 16 10.18 -1.02 16.44
C LYS A 16 11.02 -2.29 16.56
N VAL A 17 10.59 -3.26 17.37
CA VAL A 17 11.42 -4.45 17.66
C VAL A 17 11.29 -5.50 16.58
N TYR A 18 10.07 -5.81 16.12
CA TYR A 18 9.91 -6.78 15.03
C TYR A 18 10.42 -6.20 13.71
N SER A 19 10.24 -4.90 13.46
CA SER A 19 10.74 -4.25 12.25
C SER A 19 12.26 -4.37 12.10
N SER A 20 12.98 -4.10 13.19
CA SER A 20 14.44 -4.29 13.26
C SER A 20 14.87 -5.74 13.00
N VAL A 21 14.07 -6.72 13.46
CA VAL A 21 14.34 -8.14 13.20
C VAL A 21 14.17 -8.47 11.72
N VAL A 22 13.13 -7.93 11.07
CA VAL A 22 12.93 -8.13 9.65
C VAL A 22 14.07 -7.50 8.83
N ASP A 23 14.44 -6.25 9.13
CA ASP A 23 15.56 -5.57 8.47
C ASP A 23 16.86 -6.38 8.54
N GLN A 24 17.14 -6.95 9.71
CA GLN A 24 18.35 -7.75 9.91
C GLN A 24 18.32 -9.07 9.12
N ILE A 25 17.15 -9.69 8.97
CA ILE A 25 16.99 -10.90 8.15
C ILE A 25 17.14 -10.54 6.66
N LEU A 26 16.49 -9.48 6.19
CA LEU A 26 16.60 -9.01 4.80
C LEU A 26 18.04 -8.62 4.44
N ALA A 27 18.73 -7.91 5.33
CA ALA A 27 20.15 -7.59 5.16
C ALA A 27 21.01 -8.85 5.10
N SER A 28 20.74 -9.84 5.95
CA SER A 28 21.48 -11.11 5.94
C SER A 28 21.26 -11.90 4.65
N ILE A 29 20.08 -11.81 4.03
CA ILE A 29 19.79 -12.40 2.71
C ILE A 29 20.53 -11.64 1.61
N ARG A 30 20.44 -10.30 1.59
CA ARG A 30 21.16 -9.44 0.62
C ARG A 30 22.67 -9.64 0.67
N ASP A 31 23.23 -9.76 1.87
CA ASP A 31 24.66 -9.98 2.08
C ASP A 31 25.10 -11.43 1.81
N GLY A 32 24.17 -12.32 1.41
CA GLY A 32 24.45 -13.73 1.13
C GLY A 32 24.74 -14.61 2.35
N ARG A 33 24.56 -14.08 3.57
CA ARG A 33 24.74 -14.82 4.84
C ARG A 33 23.59 -15.79 5.11
N LEU A 34 22.41 -15.51 4.57
CA LEU A 34 21.24 -16.39 4.54
C LEU A 34 20.86 -16.64 3.07
N PRO A 35 21.50 -17.60 2.37
CA PRO A 35 21.21 -17.85 0.97
C PRO A 35 19.80 -18.47 0.78
N PRO A 36 19.18 -18.29 -0.40
CA PRO A 36 17.93 -18.95 -0.73
C PRO A 36 17.96 -20.46 -0.47
N GLY A 37 16.87 -21.00 0.10
CA GLY A 37 16.73 -22.39 0.51
C GLY A 37 17.38 -22.75 1.86
N SER A 38 18.16 -21.84 2.48
CA SER A 38 18.74 -22.10 3.80
C SER A 38 17.71 -22.04 4.93
N ALA A 39 17.96 -22.78 6.01
CA ALA A 39 17.10 -22.80 7.19
C ALA A 39 17.51 -21.70 8.18
N LEU A 40 16.53 -21.00 8.75
CA LEU A 40 16.75 -20.14 9.91
C LEU A 40 17.01 -20.99 11.17
N PRO A 41 17.76 -20.49 12.15
CA PRO A 41 17.84 -21.13 13.46
C PRO A 41 16.46 -21.26 14.08
N ALA A 42 16.27 -22.30 14.92
CA ALA A 42 15.00 -22.49 15.62
C ALA A 42 14.58 -21.22 16.38
N GLU A 43 13.28 -20.87 16.39
CA GLU A 43 12.76 -19.61 16.94
C GLU A 43 13.34 -19.26 18.31
N ARG A 44 13.47 -20.24 19.20
CA ARG A 44 14.02 -20.04 20.55
C ARG A 44 15.49 -19.60 20.51
N VAL A 45 16.28 -20.21 19.63
CA VAL A 45 17.71 -19.89 19.46
C VAL A 45 17.85 -18.52 18.82
N LEU A 46 17.08 -18.25 17.76
CA LEU A 46 17.13 -16.97 17.04
C LEU A 46 16.67 -15.81 17.92
N ALA A 47 15.59 -15.97 18.71
CA ALA A 47 15.13 -14.94 19.63
C ALA A 47 16.20 -14.60 20.69
N ASN A 48 16.92 -15.61 21.18
CA ASN A 48 18.02 -15.41 22.12
C ASN A 48 19.22 -14.70 21.47
N GLN A 49 19.58 -15.07 20.24
CA GLN A 49 20.67 -14.42 19.49
C GLN A 49 20.37 -12.94 19.23
N LEU A 50 19.13 -12.64 18.81
CA LEU A 50 18.66 -11.30 18.52
C LEU A 50 18.26 -10.50 19.77
N ARG A 51 18.23 -11.14 20.95
CA ARG A 51 17.81 -10.56 22.23
C ARG A 51 16.42 -9.92 22.19
N VAL A 52 15.49 -10.56 21.48
CA VAL A 52 14.09 -10.12 21.35
C VAL A 52 13.13 -11.10 21.98
N SER A 53 11.89 -10.65 22.24
CA SER A 53 10.84 -11.56 22.67
C SER A 53 10.49 -12.55 21.56
N ARG A 54 10.08 -13.77 21.93
CA ARG A 54 9.58 -14.76 20.94
C ARG A 54 8.32 -14.28 20.21
N GLY A 55 7.53 -13.40 20.82
CA GLY A 55 6.35 -12.80 20.19
C GLY A 55 6.75 -11.89 19.03
N SER A 56 7.69 -10.96 19.28
CA SER A 56 8.22 -10.04 18.26
C SER A 56 8.94 -10.77 17.13
N LEU A 57 9.67 -11.86 17.44
CA LEU A 57 10.29 -12.68 16.41
C LEU A 57 9.25 -13.38 15.52
N ARG A 58 8.17 -13.92 16.11
CA ARG A 58 7.11 -14.56 15.33
C ARG A 58 6.36 -13.58 14.44
N GLU A 59 6.17 -12.35 14.91
CA GLU A 59 5.59 -11.27 14.13
C GLU A 59 6.46 -10.96 12.91
N ALA A 60 7.77 -10.79 13.10
CA ALA A 60 8.72 -10.60 12.00
C ALA A 60 8.73 -11.77 11.00
N ILE A 61 8.70 -13.02 11.49
CA ILE A 61 8.64 -14.22 10.63
C ILE A 61 7.36 -14.24 9.80
N ARG A 62 6.20 -13.90 10.39
CA ARG A 62 4.92 -13.83 9.65
C ARG A 62 4.94 -12.78 8.56
N VAL A 63 5.51 -11.60 8.83
CA VAL A 63 5.65 -10.53 7.84
C VAL A 63 6.50 -11.01 6.66
N LEU A 64 7.64 -11.64 6.96
CA LEU A 64 8.54 -12.17 5.94
C LEU A 64 7.96 -13.36 5.16
N GLU A 65 7.19 -14.21 5.82
CA GLU A 65 6.46 -15.30 5.17
C GLU A 65 5.42 -14.77 4.20
N HIS A 66 4.60 -13.81 4.66
CA HIS A 66 3.59 -13.17 3.83
C HIS A 66 4.21 -12.46 2.62
N ALA A 67 5.35 -11.79 2.82
CA ALA A 67 6.06 -11.13 1.74
C ALA A 67 6.68 -12.09 0.70
N GLY A 68 6.70 -13.40 0.97
CA GLY A 68 7.33 -14.43 0.14
C GLY A 68 8.84 -14.54 0.32
N VAL A 69 9.40 -13.94 1.37
CA VAL A 69 10.83 -14.02 1.71
C VAL A 69 11.16 -15.32 2.43
N LEU A 70 10.25 -15.80 3.29
CA LEU A 70 10.41 -17.02 4.07
C LEU A 70 9.32 -18.04 3.76
N ASP A 71 9.66 -19.32 3.83
CA ASP A 71 8.72 -20.45 3.82
C ASP A 71 8.67 -21.07 5.22
N VAL A 72 7.53 -20.97 5.92
CA VAL A 72 7.34 -21.68 7.20
C VAL A 72 6.71 -23.04 6.95
N ARG A 73 7.43 -24.10 7.33
CA ARG A 73 6.98 -25.49 7.15
C ARG A 73 6.67 -26.10 8.50
N VAL A 74 5.40 -26.41 8.74
CA VAL A 74 4.92 -26.99 10.00
C VAL A 74 5.73 -28.26 10.33
N GLY A 75 6.38 -28.26 11.49
CA GLY A 75 7.21 -29.39 11.96
C GLY A 75 8.62 -29.49 11.36
N SER A 76 8.95 -28.71 10.32
CA SER A 76 10.27 -28.75 9.65
C SER A 76 11.12 -27.50 9.89
N GLY A 77 10.50 -26.35 10.21
CA GLY A 77 11.21 -25.09 10.48
C GLY A 77 10.92 -24.01 9.44
N THR A 78 11.69 -22.93 9.48
CA THR A 78 11.53 -21.76 8.60
C THR A 78 12.72 -21.68 7.65
N TYR A 79 12.44 -21.51 6.35
CA TYR A 79 13.45 -21.50 5.29
C TYR A 79 13.40 -20.18 4.51
N VAL A 80 14.51 -19.78 3.92
CA VAL A 80 14.54 -18.66 2.97
C VAL A 80 13.94 -19.13 1.64
N SER A 81 12.96 -18.40 1.11
CA SER A 81 12.33 -18.70 -0.18
C SER A 81 13.34 -18.64 -1.33
N MET A 82 13.12 -19.42 -2.39
CA MET A 82 13.99 -19.40 -3.58
C MET A 82 13.94 -18.04 -4.31
N ASP A 83 12.81 -17.34 -4.22
CA ASP A 83 12.59 -16.02 -4.85
C ASP A 83 12.83 -14.83 -3.89
N SER A 84 13.38 -15.12 -2.70
CA SER A 84 13.64 -14.13 -1.62
C SER A 84 14.59 -13.00 -2.01
N GLY A 85 15.43 -13.20 -3.03
CA GLY A 85 16.41 -12.21 -3.49
C GLY A 85 15.91 -11.27 -4.58
N SER A 86 14.66 -11.41 -5.05
CA SER A 86 14.13 -10.49 -6.06
C SER A 86 13.84 -9.11 -5.47
N ASP A 87 14.10 -8.05 -6.24
CA ASP A 87 13.86 -6.67 -5.79
C ASP A 87 12.40 -6.43 -5.39
N THR A 88 11.45 -7.11 -6.04
CA THR A 88 10.02 -7.00 -5.71
C THR A 88 9.67 -7.70 -4.40
N THR A 89 10.27 -8.87 -4.13
CA THR A 89 10.10 -9.61 -2.87
C THR A 89 10.68 -8.83 -1.68
N LEU A 90 11.89 -8.27 -1.87
CA LEU A 90 12.54 -7.44 -0.86
C LEU A 90 11.78 -6.13 -0.63
N LEU A 91 11.26 -5.50 -1.68
CA LEU A 91 10.44 -4.30 -1.56
C LEU A 91 9.15 -4.56 -0.79
N ARG A 92 8.45 -5.68 -1.07
CA ARG A 92 7.23 -6.07 -0.34
C ARG A 92 7.50 -6.29 1.14
N ALA A 93 8.58 -7.01 1.46
CA ALA A 93 8.97 -7.23 2.84
C ALA A 93 9.33 -5.92 3.56
N GLN A 94 10.08 -5.04 2.88
CA GLN A 94 10.43 -3.73 3.42
C GLN A 94 9.16 -2.88 3.64
N ALA A 95 8.22 -2.87 2.70
CA ALA A 95 6.95 -2.15 2.82
C ALA A 95 6.10 -2.67 3.99
N ALA A 96 6.09 -3.98 4.24
CA ALA A 96 5.38 -4.58 5.36
C ALA A 96 6.01 -4.27 6.74
N ILE A 97 7.33 -4.00 6.78
CA ILE A 97 8.03 -3.51 7.98
C ILE A 97 7.80 -2.04 8.22
N ILE A 98 7.77 -1.26 7.14
CA ILE A 98 7.34 0.13 7.17
C ILE A 98 5.83 0.19 7.43
N GLY A 99 5.19 -0.87 7.96
CA GLY A 99 3.81 -0.94 8.47
C GLY A 99 3.44 0.05 9.60
N GLU A 100 4.12 1.19 9.68
CA GLU A 100 3.54 2.48 10.06
C GLU A 100 3.34 3.39 8.82
N HIS A 101 3.14 2.84 7.62
CA HIS A 101 2.58 3.59 6.52
C HIS A 101 1.14 3.88 6.92
N SER A 102 0.94 5.06 7.51
CA SER A 102 -0.40 5.58 7.68
C SER A 102 -1.07 5.51 6.30
N PRO A 103 -2.38 5.22 6.21
CA PRO A 103 -3.12 5.43 4.97
C PRO A 103 -2.78 6.77 4.30
N LEU A 104 -2.39 7.78 5.09
CA LEU A 104 -1.84 9.05 4.65
C LEU A 104 -0.52 8.96 3.86
N ASP A 105 0.46 8.14 4.27
CA ASP A 105 1.73 8.01 3.53
C ASP A 105 1.53 7.38 2.16
N LEU A 106 0.61 6.41 2.06
CA LEU A 106 0.19 5.87 0.76
C LEU A 106 -0.50 6.95 -0.08
N MET A 107 -1.36 7.78 0.52
CA MET A 107 -1.99 8.90 -0.21
C MET A 107 -0.96 9.93 -0.69
N VAL A 108 0.05 10.25 0.12
CA VAL A 108 1.14 11.15 -0.27
C VAL A 108 1.94 10.57 -1.44
N ALA A 109 2.26 9.28 -1.41
CA ALA A 109 2.95 8.61 -2.51
C ALA A 109 2.14 8.63 -3.80
N ARG A 110 0.83 8.35 -3.73
CA ARG A 110 -0.08 8.43 -4.87
C ARG A 110 -0.18 9.86 -5.41
N ALA A 111 -0.34 10.85 -4.53
CA ALA A 111 -0.40 12.27 -4.90
C ALA A 111 0.89 12.76 -5.59
N ALA A 112 2.04 12.15 -5.28
CA ALA A 112 3.30 12.48 -5.92
C ALA A 112 3.41 11.94 -7.36
N ILE A 113 2.84 10.76 -7.67
CA ILE A 113 3.05 10.10 -8.96
C ILE A 113 1.84 10.18 -9.90
N GLU A 114 0.62 10.12 -9.40
CA GLU A 114 -0.58 9.99 -10.21
C GLU A 114 -0.87 11.23 -11.09
N PRO A 115 -0.63 12.47 -10.62
CA PRO A 115 -0.69 13.64 -11.51
C PRO A 115 0.26 13.53 -12.70
N VAL A 116 1.50 13.07 -12.47
CA VAL A 116 2.48 12.87 -13.54
C VAL A 116 2.00 11.78 -14.51
N CYS A 117 1.44 10.68 -14.00
CA CYS A 117 0.81 9.66 -14.83
C CYS A 117 -0.29 10.26 -15.72
N ALA A 118 -1.19 11.09 -15.16
CA ALA A 118 -2.28 11.72 -15.89
C ALA A 118 -1.78 12.70 -16.97
N GLU A 119 -0.76 13.52 -16.66
CA GLU A 119 -0.13 14.41 -17.64
C GLU A 119 0.47 13.62 -18.81
N HIS A 120 1.16 12.53 -18.53
CA HIS A 120 1.76 11.68 -19.55
C HIS A 120 0.68 10.94 -20.36
N ALA A 121 -0.33 10.37 -19.70
CA ALA A 121 -1.47 9.73 -20.35
C ALA A 121 -2.15 10.65 -21.37
N ALA A 122 -2.41 11.90 -21.02
CA ALA A 122 -2.96 12.88 -21.94
C ALA A 122 -2.07 13.12 -23.18
N ARG A 123 -0.73 13.06 -23.01
CA ARG A 123 0.22 13.24 -24.13
C ARG A 123 0.30 12.00 -25.03
N SER A 124 0.31 10.82 -24.43
CA SER A 124 0.77 9.60 -25.10
C SER A 124 -0.28 8.54 -25.37
N HIS A 125 -1.48 8.62 -24.78
CA HIS A 125 -2.46 7.53 -24.86
C HIS A 125 -2.76 7.10 -26.30
N HIS A 126 -2.95 5.79 -26.47
CA HIS A 126 -3.56 5.17 -27.62
C HIS A 126 -5.07 5.01 -27.42
N PRO A 127 -5.84 4.75 -28.50
CA PRO A 127 -7.28 4.49 -28.39
C PRO A 127 -7.63 3.36 -27.42
N SER A 128 -6.81 2.31 -27.33
CA SER A 128 -7.01 1.21 -26.39
C SER A 128 -6.84 1.63 -24.93
N ASP A 129 -5.92 2.54 -24.63
CA ASP A 129 -5.72 3.02 -23.27
C ASP A 129 -6.89 3.90 -22.83
N LEU A 130 -7.40 4.74 -23.75
CA LEU A 130 -8.58 5.56 -23.48
C LEU A 130 -9.81 4.67 -23.20
N GLN A 131 -9.99 3.60 -23.97
CA GLN A 131 -11.06 2.62 -23.72
C GLN A 131 -10.92 1.98 -22.34
N ALA A 132 -9.71 1.58 -21.93
CA ALA A 132 -9.49 0.99 -20.61
C ALA A 132 -9.80 1.97 -19.46
N ILE A 133 -9.48 3.25 -19.62
CA ILE A 133 -9.84 4.29 -18.64
C ILE A 133 -11.37 4.49 -18.61
N GLU A 134 -12.03 4.52 -19.79
CA GLU A 134 -13.50 4.63 -19.91
C GLU A 134 -14.23 3.46 -19.26
N ASP A 135 -13.72 2.24 -19.45
CA ASP A 135 -14.29 1.02 -18.87
C ASP A 135 -14.22 1.06 -17.34
N ALA A 136 -13.08 1.46 -16.77
CA ALA A 136 -12.91 1.59 -15.32
C ALA A 136 -13.84 2.66 -14.71
N VAL A 137 -13.99 3.82 -15.37
CA VAL A 137 -14.93 4.88 -14.92
C VAL A 137 -16.38 4.40 -15.03
N SER A 138 -16.72 3.65 -16.08
CA SER A 138 -18.06 3.08 -16.28
C SER A 138 -18.40 2.07 -15.19
N GLU A 139 -17.49 1.15 -14.89
CA GLU A 139 -17.65 0.16 -13.83
C GLU A 139 -17.80 0.84 -12.45
N GLN A 140 -16.97 1.84 -12.16
CA GLN A 140 -17.08 2.61 -10.92
C GLN A 140 -18.45 3.29 -10.80
N ALA A 141 -18.96 3.86 -11.89
CA ALA A 141 -20.29 4.47 -11.93
C ALA A 141 -21.42 3.46 -11.67
N GLU A 142 -21.33 2.26 -12.23
CA GLU A 142 -22.30 1.19 -12.01
C GLU A 142 -22.31 0.73 -10.55
N VAL A 143 -21.12 0.45 -9.99
CA VAL A 143 -20.98 0.01 -8.59
C VAL A 143 -21.46 1.09 -7.63
N THR A 144 -21.12 2.36 -7.88
CA THR A 144 -21.52 3.50 -7.04
C THR A 144 -23.05 3.68 -7.07
N ARG A 145 -23.68 3.61 -8.26
CA ARG A 145 -25.14 3.70 -8.41
C ARG A 145 -25.88 2.55 -7.72
N ALA A 146 -25.28 1.36 -7.69
CA ALA A 146 -25.81 0.21 -6.99
C ALA A 146 -25.59 0.27 -5.46
N GLY A 147 -24.89 1.28 -4.95
CA GLY A 147 -24.52 1.40 -3.53
C GLY A 147 -23.47 0.39 -3.08
N GLY A 148 -22.71 -0.17 -4.02
CA GLY A 148 -21.61 -1.11 -3.75
C GLY A 148 -20.33 -0.42 -3.31
N ASP A 149 -19.25 -1.21 -3.17
CA ASP A 149 -17.91 -0.68 -2.90
C ASP A 149 -17.14 -0.46 -4.22
N PRO A 150 -16.98 0.79 -4.70
CA PRO A 150 -16.24 1.08 -5.92
C PRO A 150 -14.71 0.91 -5.83
N SER A 151 -14.15 0.44 -4.72
CA SER A 151 -12.69 0.44 -4.50
C SER A 151 -11.88 -0.30 -5.57
N GLU A 152 -12.40 -1.40 -6.11
CA GLU A 152 -11.70 -2.15 -7.16
C GLU A 152 -11.69 -1.38 -8.48
N ALA A 153 -12.82 -0.79 -8.86
CA ALA A 153 -12.94 0.05 -10.06
C ALA A 153 -12.13 1.35 -9.94
N ASP A 154 -12.07 1.94 -8.75
CA ASP A 154 -11.21 3.09 -8.43
C ASP A 154 -9.73 2.74 -8.65
N ALA A 155 -9.25 1.64 -8.05
CA ALA A 155 -7.88 1.18 -8.24
C ALA A 155 -7.56 0.83 -9.71
N ALA A 156 -8.54 0.29 -10.44
CA ALA A 156 -8.43 -0.01 -11.87
C ALA A 156 -8.27 1.27 -12.71
N PHE A 157 -9.02 2.33 -12.39
CA PHE A 157 -8.90 3.64 -13.05
C PHE A 157 -7.48 4.20 -12.91
N HIS A 158 -6.95 4.25 -11.69
CA HIS A 158 -5.60 4.78 -11.44
C HIS A 158 -4.51 3.95 -12.16
N LEU A 159 -4.66 2.63 -12.19
CA LEU A 159 -3.77 1.76 -12.96
C LEU A 159 -3.88 1.99 -14.47
N ALA A 160 -5.09 2.16 -15.01
CA ALA A 160 -5.31 2.43 -16.43
C ALA A 160 -4.65 3.76 -16.87
N VAL A 161 -4.78 4.80 -16.04
CA VAL A 161 -4.09 6.08 -16.27
C VAL A 161 -2.56 5.91 -16.23
N ALA A 162 -2.03 5.15 -15.27
CA ALA A 162 -0.59 4.85 -15.21
C ALA A 162 -0.12 4.07 -16.45
N VAL A 163 -0.89 3.10 -16.94
CA VAL A 163 -0.58 2.36 -18.18
C VAL A 163 -0.57 3.29 -19.40
N ALA A 164 -1.55 4.18 -19.51
CA ALA A 164 -1.66 5.16 -20.59
C ALA A 164 -0.49 6.17 -20.65
N SER A 165 0.25 6.33 -19.54
CA SER A 165 1.49 7.14 -19.49
C SER A 165 2.62 6.54 -20.33
N HIS A 166 2.52 5.25 -20.69
CA HIS A 166 3.55 4.44 -21.34
C HIS A 166 4.94 4.51 -20.67
N ASN A 167 4.98 4.77 -19.36
CA ASN A 167 6.17 4.71 -18.55
C ASN A 167 6.15 3.46 -17.65
N GLY A 168 6.92 2.43 -18.03
CA GLY A 168 6.93 1.15 -17.32
C GLY A 168 7.32 1.24 -15.84
N VAL A 169 8.10 2.25 -15.44
CA VAL A 169 8.46 2.47 -14.02
C VAL A 169 7.26 3.01 -13.24
N LEU A 170 6.53 3.97 -13.80
CA LEU A 170 5.32 4.50 -13.17
C LEU A 170 4.23 3.42 -13.04
N VAL A 171 4.08 2.55 -14.05
CA VAL A 171 3.17 1.40 -13.99
C VAL A 171 3.55 0.43 -12.88
N ALA A 172 4.84 0.11 -12.73
CA ALA A 172 5.31 -0.79 -11.68
C ALA A 172 5.06 -0.19 -10.29
N LEU A 173 5.34 1.10 -10.09
CA LEU A 173 5.06 1.81 -8.85
C LEU A 173 3.56 1.82 -8.52
N GLN A 174 2.70 2.12 -9.51
CA GLN A 174 1.25 2.12 -9.30
C GLN A 174 0.73 0.73 -8.88
N ARG A 175 1.24 -0.35 -9.50
CA ARG A 175 0.87 -1.72 -9.10
C ARG A 175 1.26 -2.01 -7.66
N THR A 176 2.48 -1.65 -7.26
CA THR A 176 2.90 -1.79 -5.86
C THR A 176 2.01 -0.99 -4.91
N LEU A 177 1.63 0.23 -5.25
CA LEU A 177 0.73 1.03 -4.42
C LEU A 177 -0.68 0.41 -4.31
N ASN A 178 -1.21 -0.12 -5.41
CA ASN A 178 -2.49 -0.84 -5.40
C ASN A 178 -2.41 -2.09 -4.51
N ASP A 179 -1.35 -2.90 -4.63
CA ASP A 179 -1.14 -4.10 -3.80
C ASP A 179 -1.11 -3.74 -2.31
N LEU A 180 -0.38 -2.68 -1.94
CA LEU A 180 -0.32 -2.18 -0.56
C LEU A 180 -1.67 -1.67 -0.04
N MET A 181 -2.55 -1.16 -0.91
CA MET A 181 -3.91 -0.81 -0.53
C MET A 181 -4.81 -2.03 -0.27
N HIS A 182 -4.50 -3.19 -0.86
CA HIS A 182 -5.27 -4.43 -0.67
C HIS A 182 -4.78 -5.27 0.54
N GLU A 183 -3.51 -5.14 0.96
CA GLU A 183 -2.86 -5.91 2.03
C GLU A 183 -3.28 -5.53 3.48
N GLN A 184 -4.58 -5.36 3.75
CA GLN A 184 -5.20 -5.44 5.09
C GLN A 184 -5.23 -4.18 5.99
N THR A 185 -4.44 -3.12 5.76
CA THR A 185 -4.56 -1.85 6.54
C THR A 185 -5.79 -1.00 6.17
N TRP A 186 -6.29 -1.12 4.94
CA TRP A 186 -7.52 -0.44 4.50
C TRP A 186 -8.81 -1.13 4.95
N SER A 187 -8.77 -2.43 5.29
CA SER A 187 -9.94 -3.19 5.74
C SER A 187 -10.56 -2.59 7.01
N ASP A 188 -9.72 -2.18 7.97
CA ASP A 188 -10.18 -1.63 9.25
C ASP A 188 -10.73 -0.20 9.15
N LEU A 189 -10.29 0.58 8.15
CA LEU A 189 -10.80 1.92 7.88
C LEU A 189 -12.08 1.87 7.04
N LYS A 190 -12.12 0.98 6.03
CA LYS A 190 -13.32 0.70 5.21
C LYS A 190 -14.49 0.17 6.04
N HIS A 191 -14.25 -0.63 7.08
CA HIS A 191 -15.31 -1.12 7.96
C HIS A 191 -15.95 -0.01 8.84
N ARG A 192 -15.25 1.11 9.08
CA ARG A 192 -15.79 2.26 9.83
C ARG A 192 -16.55 3.24 8.94
N SER A 193 -16.19 3.33 7.66
CA SER A 193 -16.83 4.22 6.69
C SER A 193 -18.01 3.54 5.97
N ARG A 194 -19.12 3.33 6.69
CA ARG A 194 -20.43 3.01 6.09
C ARG A 194 -21.12 4.26 5.49
N SER A 195 -20.41 5.38 5.37
CA SER A 195 -20.91 6.70 4.97
C SER A 195 -20.32 7.20 3.64
N ARG A 196 -19.92 6.30 2.73
CA ARG A 196 -19.20 6.65 1.49
C ARG A 196 -20.08 7.00 0.27
N SER A 197 -21.41 7.06 0.36
CA SER A 197 -22.23 7.32 -0.84
C SER A 197 -21.88 8.66 -1.50
N HIS A 198 -21.87 9.75 -0.72
CA HIS A 198 -21.57 11.09 -1.25
C HIS A 198 -20.10 11.29 -1.64
N ALA A 199 -19.15 10.69 -0.91
CA ALA A 199 -17.73 10.76 -1.26
C ALA A 199 -17.45 9.98 -2.56
N SER A 200 -18.08 8.83 -2.76
CA SER A 200 -17.90 8.01 -3.96
C SER A 200 -18.42 8.69 -5.22
N GLU A 201 -19.55 9.41 -5.13
CA GLU A 201 -20.09 10.21 -6.24
C GLU A 201 -19.12 11.35 -6.61
N ALA A 202 -18.61 12.09 -5.63
CA ALA A 202 -17.65 13.18 -5.89
C ALA A 202 -16.35 12.67 -6.52
N TYR A 203 -15.80 11.55 -6.04
CA TYR A 203 -14.59 10.94 -6.61
C TYR A 203 -14.81 10.44 -8.04
N LEU A 204 -15.99 9.88 -8.32
CA LEU A 204 -16.37 9.49 -9.68
C LEU A 204 -16.44 10.70 -10.62
N GLU A 205 -17.02 11.82 -10.17
CA GLU A 205 -17.03 13.07 -10.96
C GLU A 205 -15.61 13.55 -11.28
N HIS A 206 -14.69 13.47 -10.32
CA HIS A 206 -13.29 13.81 -10.55
C HIS A 206 -12.62 12.89 -11.59
N HIS A 207 -12.85 11.58 -11.52
CA HIS A 207 -12.35 10.62 -12.52
C HIS A 207 -12.87 10.93 -13.92
N GLN A 208 -14.14 11.28 -14.06
CA GLN A 208 -14.74 11.68 -15.34
C GLN A 208 -14.07 12.94 -15.91
N LEU A 209 -13.77 13.93 -15.05
CA LEU A 209 -13.05 15.14 -15.46
C LEU A 209 -11.62 14.84 -15.92
N VAL A 210 -10.90 13.98 -15.20
CA VAL A 210 -9.54 13.54 -15.59
C VAL A 210 -9.57 12.81 -16.93
N LEU A 211 -10.51 11.86 -17.10
CA LEU A 211 -10.71 11.14 -18.34
C LEU A 211 -10.97 12.09 -19.51
N GLU A 212 -11.82 13.10 -19.33
CA GLU A 212 -12.09 14.08 -20.38
C GLU A 212 -10.84 14.91 -20.73
N ALA A 213 -10.06 15.34 -19.74
CA ALA A 213 -8.80 16.04 -19.99
C ALA A 213 -7.77 15.17 -20.73
N ILE A 214 -7.68 13.87 -20.39
CA ILE A 214 -6.85 12.90 -21.10
C ILE A 214 -7.33 12.75 -22.55
N ARG A 215 -8.64 12.58 -22.78
CA ARG A 215 -9.28 12.47 -24.10
C ARG A 215 -8.97 13.68 -24.98
N GLN A 216 -9.04 14.88 -24.40
CA GLN A 216 -8.75 16.15 -25.09
C GLN A 216 -7.25 16.41 -25.27
N ARG A 217 -6.37 15.54 -24.74
CA ARG A 217 -4.91 15.71 -24.73
C ARG A 217 -4.44 16.97 -24.00
N ASP A 218 -5.24 17.49 -23.07
CA ASP A 218 -4.83 18.60 -22.21
C ASP A 218 -4.06 18.07 -21.00
N ALA A 219 -2.75 17.85 -21.22
CA ALA A 219 -1.87 17.30 -20.21
C ALA A 219 -1.88 18.10 -18.91
N ARG A 220 -1.79 19.43 -19.01
CA ARG A 220 -1.75 20.29 -17.82
C ARG A 220 -3.05 20.19 -17.04
N ARG A 221 -4.19 20.18 -17.72
CA ARG A 221 -5.50 20.04 -17.08
C ARG A 221 -5.66 18.66 -16.44
N ALA A 222 -5.23 17.60 -17.10
CA ALA A 222 -5.29 16.23 -16.56
C ALA A 222 -4.50 16.09 -15.25
N GLY A 223 -3.26 16.61 -15.21
CA GLY A 223 -2.45 16.64 -13.99
C GLY A 223 -3.11 17.44 -12.86
N GLN A 224 -3.62 18.64 -13.16
CA GLN A 224 -4.30 19.49 -12.17
C GLN A 224 -5.56 18.85 -11.58
N LEU A 225 -6.36 18.19 -12.42
CA LEU A 225 -7.56 17.48 -11.97
C LEU A 225 -7.20 16.27 -11.11
N MET A 226 -6.12 15.56 -11.43
CA MET A 226 -5.64 14.46 -10.60
C MET A 226 -5.10 14.94 -9.24
N VAL A 227 -4.41 16.08 -9.19
CA VAL A 227 -4.02 16.71 -7.91
C VAL A 227 -5.26 17.03 -7.07
N MET A 228 -6.27 17.67 -7.68
CA MET A 228 -7.52 18.01 -6.99
C MET A 228 -8.23 16.78 -6.45
N HIS A 229 -8.27 15.70 -7.25
CA HIS A 229 -8.82 14.41 -6.84
C HIS A 229 -8.10 13.83 -5.61
N MET A 230 -6.77 13.74 -5.67
CA MET A 230 -5.98 13.19 -4.56
C MET A 230 -6.09 14.02 -3.28
N SER A 231 -6.12 15.35 -3.39
CA SER A 231 -6.34 16.24 -2.24
C SER A 231 -7.74 16.07 -1.63
N ALA A 232 -8.76 15.78 -2.44
CA ALA A 232 -10.12 15.52 -1.93
C ALA A 232 -10.19 14.20 -1.16
N ILE A 233 -9.48 13.16 -1.62
CA ILE A 233 -9.34 11.89 -0.90
C ILE A 233 -8.62 12.10 0.43
N GLU A 234 -7.47 12.78 0.40
CA GLU A 234 -6.68 13.08 1.60
C GLU A 234 -7.50 13.87 2.65
N THR A 235 -8.24 14.89 2.21
CA THR A 235 -9.10 15.69 3.09
C THR A 235 -10.20 14.84 3.73
N GLY A 236 -10.85 13.96 2.95
CA GLY A 236 -11.87 13.04 3.44
C GLY A 236 -11.29 12.08 4.49
N LEU A 237 -10.12 11.50 4.19
CA LEU A 237 -9.40 10.60 5.09
C LEU A 237 -9.03 11.28 6.43
N LEU A 238 -8.50 12.50 6.38
CA LEU A 238 -8.15 13.27 7.59
C LEU A 238 -9.39 13.59 8.46
N ALA A 239 -10.51 13.94 7.83
CA ALA A 239 -11.76 14.20 8.54
C ALA A 239 -12.29 12.95 9.26
N GLU A 240 -12.18 11.77 8.65
CA GLU A 240 -12.57 10.50 9.27
C GLU A 240 -11.67 10.13 10.46
N LEU A 241 -10.35 10.34 10.34
CA LEU A 241 -9.40 10.09 11.42
C LEU A 241 -9.62 11.05 12.61
N GLY A 242 -10.00 12.31 12.35
CA GLY A 242 -10.28 13.30 13.39
C GLY A 242 -11.59 13.06 14.15
N ASN A 243 -12.58 12.40 13.54
CA ASN A 243 -13.89 12.11 14.15
C ASN A 243 -13.92 10.78 14.95
N GLY A 244 -12.82 10.02 14.96
CA GLY A 244 -12.69 8.74 15.67
C GLY A 244 -12.00 8.83 17.03
N GLY A 245 -11.77 10.04 17.56
CA GLY A 245 -11.11 10.32 18.85
C GLY A 245 -12.09 10.63 19.98
#